data_AF-A0A3B6MIC0-F1
#
_entry.id   AF-A0A3B6MIC0-F1
#
_cell.length_a   1.000
_cell.length_b   1.000
_cell.length_c   1.000
_cell.angle_alpha   90.00
_cell.angle_beta   90.00
_cell.angle_gamma   90.00
#
_symmetry.space_group_name_H-M   'P 1'
#
loop_
_entity.id
_entity.type
_entity.pdbx_description
1 polymer ?
#
loop_
_entity_poly.entity_id
_entity_poly.type
_entity_poly.pdbx_seq_one_letter_code
_entity_poly.pdbx_strand_id
1 'polypeptide(L)'
;MNRRLNLGIPQNNTFLLPRDVLAATDHLIGMKFGTGILDDDDMNHLKNKRIRSVADLLQDQFGLALGRLQHAVQKTIRRVFIRQSKPTPQTLVTPTSTSI
;
A
#
# COMPACT_ATOMS: atom_id res chain seq x y z
N MET A 1 -9.59 11.78 -2.20
CA MET A 1 -10.63 11.07 -1.43
C MET A 1 -11.68 12.06 -0.92
N ASN A 2 -11.30 12.96 0.00
CA ASN A 2 -12.20 13.98 0.58
C ASN A 2 -13.10 14.71 -0.41
N ARG A 3 -12.57 15.20 -1.54
CA ARG A 3 -13.36 15.89 -2.57
C ARG A 3 -14.40 14.99 -3.25
N ARG A 4 -14.04 13.74 -3.57
CA ARG A 4 -14.93 12.80 -4.29
C ARG A 4 -16.03 12.24 -3.38
N LEU A 5 -15.73 12.04 -2.10
CA LEU A 5 -16.67 11.46 -1.12
C LEU A 5 -17.33 12.53 -0.22
N ASN A 6 -17.10 13.82 -0.50
CA ASN A 6 -17.56 14.95 0.30
C ASN A 6 -17.25 14.81 1.81
N LEU A 7 -15.99 14.51 2.15
CA LEU A 7 -15.54 14.29 3.53
C LEU A 7 -14.72 15.49 4.02
N GLY A 8 -15.06 16.00 5.21
CA GLY A 8 -14.32 17.06 5.91
C GLY A 8 -13.13 16.55 6.74
N ILE A 9 -12.38 15.57 6.25
CA ILE A 9 -11.20 15.03 6.97
C ILE A 9 -10.01 15.99 6.77
N PRO A 10 -9.19 16.26 7.81
CA PRO A 10 -8.01 17.12 7.68
C PRO A 10 -7.03 16.63 6.62
N GLN A 11 -6.46 17.55 5.82
CA GLN A 11 -5.51 17.23 4.74
C GLN A 11 -4.21 16.58 5.23
N ASN A 12 -3.86 16.77 6.50
CA ASN A 12 -2.66 16.19 7.09
C ASN A 12 -2.83 14.69 7.45
N ASN A 13 -4.05 14.17 7.47
CA ASN A 13 -4.26 12.74 7.67
C ASN A 13 -4.17 12.01 6.33
N THR A 14 -3.11 11.22 6.17
CA THR A 14 -2.84 10.41 4.97
C THR A 14 -3.30 8.96 5.10
N PHE A 15 -3.75 8.54 6.29
CA PHE A 15 -4.24 7.19 6.54
C PHE A 15 -5.73 7.07 6.26
N LEU A 16 -6.13 5.90 5.77
CA LEU A 16 -7.53 5.57 5.54
C LEU A 16 -8.27 5.44 6.87
N LEU A 17 -9.37 6.17 7.02
CA LEU A 17 -10.26 6.10 8.17
C LEU A 17 -11.43 5.15 7.89
N PRO A 18 -12.06 4.57 8.94
CA PRO A 18 -13.26 3.76 8.76
C PRO A 18 -14.39 4.50 8.00
N ARG A 19 -14.50 5.81 8.21
CA ARG A 19 -15.49 6.66 7.52
C ARG A 19 -15.25 6.74 6.00
N ASP A 20 -14.00 6.67 5.56
CA ASP A 20 -13.67 6.67 4.13
C ASP A 20 -14.24 5.43 3.43
N VAL A 21 -14.15 4.27 4.07
CA VAL A 21 -14.66 2.99 3.55
C VAL A 21 -16.18 2.98 3.49
N LEU A 22 -16.85 3.45 4.55
CA LEU A 22 -18.30 3.55 4.58
C LEU A 22 -18.82 4.49 3.48
N ALA A 23 -18.27 5.70 3.38
CA ALA A 23 -18.67 6.68 2.37
C ALA A 23 -18.39 6.20 0.94
N ALA A 24 -17.26 5.51 0.70
CA ALA A 24 -16.98 4.92 -0.61
C ALA A 24 -17.97 3.81 -0.97
N THR A 25 -18.40 3.02 0.02
CA THR A 25 -19.39 1.95 -0.16
C THR A 25 -20.77 2.52 -0.47
N ASP A 26 -21.23 3.51 0.29
CA ASP A 26 -22.49 4.21 0.05
C ASP A 26 -22.51 4.86 -1.33
N HIS A 27 -21.40 5.48 -1.74
CA HIS A 27 -21.24 6.05 -3.06
C HIS A 27 -21.35 5.01 -4.17
N LEU A 28 -20.70 3.84 -4.02
CA LEU A 28 -20.79 2.73 -4.98
C LEU A 28 -22.21 2.15 -5.08
N ILE A 29 -22.92 2.04 -3.95
CA ILE A 29 -24.33 1.62 -3.92
C ILE A 29 -25.18 2.66 -4.66
N GLY A 30 -25.00 3.95 -4.37
CA GLY A 30 -25.72 5.04 -5.05
C GLY A 30 -25.50 5.04 -6.57
N MET A 31 -24.26 4.81 -7.02
CA MET A 31 -23.96 4.64 -8.44
C MET A 31 -24.72 3.46 -9.06
N LYS A 32 -24.76 2.31 -8.39
CA LYS A 32 -25.46 1.11 -8.88
C LYS A 32 -26.96 1.34 -9.06
N PHE A 33 -27.57 2.13 -8.19
CA PHE A 33 -29.00 2.41 -8.20
C PHE A 33 -29.38 3.74 -8.90
N GLY A 34 -28.43 4.39 -9.57
CA GLY A 34 -28.68 5.61 -10.35
C GLY A 34 -28.98 6.86 -9.52
N THR A 35 -28.73 6.82 -8.20
CA THR A 35 -28.86 7.98 -7.30
C THR A 35 -27.53 8.72 -7.07
N GLY A 36 -26.42 8.12 -7.51
CA GLY A 36 -25.10 8.74 -7.47
C GLY A 36 -24.88 9.71 -8.62
N ILE A 37 -24.19 10.82 -8.35
CA ILE A 37 -23.65 11.69 -9.39
C ILE A 37 -22.58 10.90 -10.14
N LEU A 38 -22.83 10.59 -11.41
CA LEU A 38 -21.79 10.19 -12.34
C LEU A 38 -20.98 11.46 -12.63
N ASP A 39 -20.05 11.82 -11.75
CA ASP A 39 -19.01 12.77 -12.13
C ASP A 39 -18.39 12.21 -13.42
N ASP A 40 -18.10 13.06 -14.41
CA ASP A 40 -17.48 12.65 -15.67
C ASP A 40 -16.20 11.84 -15.40
N ASP A 41 -16.36 10.52 -15.29
CA ASP A 41 -15.33 9.54 -14.95
C ASP A 41 -14.49 9.23 -16.19
N ASP A 42 -14.08 10.29 -16.89
CA ASP A 42 -13.07 10.20 -17.91
C ASP A 42 -11.73 9.88 -17.24
N MET A 43 -11.44 8.59 -17.13
CA MET A 43 -10.19 8.05 -16.62
C MET A 43 -8.96 8.52 -17.43
N ASN A 44 -9.18 9.07 -18.62
CA ASN A 44 -8.12 9.59 -19.47
C ASN A 44 -7.81 11.06 -19.20
N HIS A 45 -8.63 11.75 -18.40
CA HIS A 45 -8.33 13.13 -18.03
C HIS A 45 -6.98 13.20 -17.29
N LEU A 46 -6.07 14.06 -17.77
CA LEU A 46 -4.75 14.28 -17.18
C LEU A 46 -4.76 14.61 -15.67
N LYS A 47 -5.86 15.16 -15.13
CA LYS A 47 -6.03 15.38 -13.68
C LYS A 47 -6.01 14.08 -12.87
N ASN A 48 -6.32 12.95 -13.49
CA ASN A 48 -6.27 11.60 -12.92
C ASN A 48 -4.94 10.88 -13.24
N LYS A 49 -4.01 11.51 -13.97
CA LYS A 49 -2.67 10.97 -14.24
C LYS A 49 -1.64 11.60 -13.29
N ARG A 50 -0.66 10.83 -12.87
CA ARG A 50 0.49 11.29 -12.07
C ARG A 50 1.77 10.89 -12.77
N ILE A 51 2.74 11.81 -12.83
CA ILE A 51 4.07 11.52 -13.36
C ILE A 51 4.86 10.84 -12.24
N ARG A 52 5.53 9.73 -12.57
CA ARG A 52 6.50 9.06 -11.69
C ARG A 52 7.88 9.18 -12.31
N SER A 53 8.84 9.62 -11.52
CA SER A 53 10.25 9.69 -11.90
C SER A 53 10.91 8.31 -11.83
N VAL A 54 12.11 8.18 -12.40
CA VAL A 54 12.93 6.97 -12.24
C VAL A 54 13.22 6.67 -10.77
N ALA A 55 13.41 7.70 -9.94
CA ALA A 55 13.65 7.54 -8.51
C ALA A 55 12.43 6.96 -7.78
N ASP A 56 11.20 7.39 -8.13
CA ASP A 56 9.97 6.84 -7.55
C ASP A 56 9.81 5.35 -7.85
N LEU A 57 10.11 4.95 -9.10
CA LEU A 57 10.07 3.55 -9.52
C LEU A 57 11.13 2.70 -8.80
N LEU A 58 12.35 3.25 -8.63
CA LEU A 58 13.41 2.57 -7.88
C LEU A 58 13.05 2.44 -6.39
N GLN A 59 12.41 3.46 -5.80
CA GLN A 59 11.94 3.42 -4.42
C GLN A 59 10.87 2.33 -4.22
N ASP A 60 9.93 2.18 -5.16
CA ASP A 60 8.94 1.10 -5.15
C ASP A 60 9.62 -0.29 -5.18
N GLN A 61 10.61 -0.48 -6.07
CA GLN A 61 11.36 -1.74 -6.16
C GLN A 61 12.18 -2.04 -4.90
N PHE A 62 12.79 -1.01 -4.31
CA PHE A 62 13.53 -1.16 -3.07
C PHE A 62 12.62 -1.52 -1.90
N GLY A 63 11.43 -0.90 -1.80
CA GLY A 63 10.41 -1.26 -0.82
C GLY A 63 9.97 -2.73 -0.93
N LEU A 64 9.76 -3.23 -2.15
CA LEU A 64 9.46 -4.64 -2.39
C LEU A 64 10.61 -5.57 -1.97
N ALA A 65 11.85 -5.21 -2.31
CA ALA A 65 13.04 -5.98 -1.92
C ALA A 65 13.18 -6.05 -0.38
N LEU A 66 12.96 -4.94 0.31
CA LEU A 66 12.96 -4.89 1.78
C LEU A 66 11.82 -5.73 2.38
N GLY A 67 10.62 -5.72 1.78
CA GLY A 67 9.51 -6.58 2.22
C GLY A 67 9.85 -8.07 2.12
N ARG A 68 10.52 -8.49 1.03
CA ARG A 68 11.02 -9.86 0.88
C ARG A 68 12.07 -10.20 1.93
N LEU A 69 13.02 -9.29 2.18
CA LEU A 69 14.03 -9.44 3.21
C LEU A 69 13.40 -9.58 4.60
N GLN A 70 12.43 -8.73 4.94
CA GLN A 70 11.69 -8.82 6.20
C GLN A 70 11.05 -10.21 6.37
N HIS A 71 10.41 -10.74 5.33
CA HIS A 71 9.79 -12.05 5.38
C HIS A 71 10.83 -13.18 5.56
N ALA A 72 11.99 -13.09 4.91
CA ALA A 72 13.09 -14.03 5.08
C ALA A 72 13.66 -13.99 6.51
N VAL A 73 13.89 -12.79 7.05
CA VAL A 73 14.35 -12.57 8.42
C VAL A 73 13.36 -13.17 9.42
N GLN A 74 12.06 -12.92 9.26
CA GLN A 74 11.02 -13.50 10.13
C GLN A 74 11.03 -15.03 10.09
N LYS A 75 11.22 -15.65 8.93
CA LYS A 75 11.37 -17.11 8.80
C LYS A 75 12.61 -17.62 9.54
N THR A 76 13.73 -16.91 9.43
CA THR A 76 14.98 -17.28 10.11
C THR A 76 14.87 -17.14 11.62
N ILE A 77 14.23 -16.08 12.13
CA ILE A 77 13.96 -15.89 13.56
C ILE A 77 13.16 -17.08 14.10
N ARG A 78 12.07 -17.47 13.42
CA ARG A 78 11.27 -18.66 13.81
C ARG A 78 12.13 -19.92 13.88
N ARG A 79 13.03 -20.13 12.91
CA ARG A 79 13.93 -21.29 12.86
C ARG A 79 14.94 -21.28 14.01
N VAL A 80 15.54 -20.13 14.30
CA VAL A 80 16.54 -19.96 15.37
C VAL A 80 15.91 -20.20 16.74
N PHE A 81 14.69 -19.71 16.95
CA PHE A 81 13.93 -19.95 18.17
C PHE A 81 13.67 -21.45 18.42
N ILE A 82 13.25 -22.18 17.37
CA ILE A 82 13.06 -23.64 17.45
C ILE A 82 14.37 -24.36 17.82
N ARG A 83 15.51 -23.88 17.31
CA ARG A 83 16.83 -24.46 17.58
C ARG A 83 17.43 -24.05 18.92
N GLN A 84 16.74 -23.21 19.71
CA GLN A 84 17.24 -22.62 20.96
C GLN A 84 18.62 -21.95 20.80
N SER A 85 18.97 -21.48 19.60
CA SER A 85 20.23 -20.79 19.36
C SER A 85 20.06 -19.29 19.50
N LYS A 86 21.12 -18.55 19.89
CA LYS A 86 21.06 -17.10 20.03
C LYS A 86 21.04 -16.44 18.64
N PRO A 87 20.01 -15.66 18.25
CA PRO A 87 20.01 -14.98 16.97
C PRO A 87 21.03 -13.84 16.95
N THR A 88 21.81 -13.74 15.88
CA THR A 88 22.68 -12.58 15.60
C THR A 88 22.26 -11.91 14.29
N PRO A 89 22.46 -10.59 14.11
CA PRO A 89 22.06 -9.89 12.89
C PRO A 89 22.60 -10.53 11.61
N GLN A 90 23.85 -11.03 11.65
CA GLN A 90 24.51 -11.72 10.55
C GLN A 90 23.83 -13.06 10.20
N THR A 91 23.28 -13.78 11.19
CA THR A 91 22.56 -15.05 10.94
C THR A 91 21.15 -14.86 10.42
N LEU A 92 20.57 -13.67 10.62
CA LEU A 92 19.20 -13.34 10.20
C LEU A 92 19.14 -12.79 8.78
N VAL A 93 20.20 -12.13 8.34
CA VAL A 93 20.31 -11.54 7.01
C VAL A 93 21.09 -12.49 6.11
N THR A 94 20.43 -13.12 5.14
CA THR A 94 21.12 -13.83 4.06
C THR A 94 21.39 -12.86 2.91
N PRO A 95 22.66 -12.62 2.53
CA PRO A 95 22.99 -11.84 1.35
C PRO A 95 22.80 -12.75 0.13
N THR A 96 21.56 -12.94 -0.32
CA THR A 96 21.37 -13.60 -1.62
C THR A 96 20.17 -13.10 -2.37
N SER A 97 20.50 -12.64 -3.59
CA SER A 97 19.67 -12.51 -4.77
C SER A 97 18.55 -13.56 -4.78
N THR A 98 17.32 -13.13 -4.60
CA THR A 98 16.19 -13.96 -5.00
C THR A 98 16.18 -13.98 -6.52
N SER A 99 16.67 -15.08 -7.09
CA SER A 99 16.42 -15.45 -8.48
C SER A 99 14.96 -15.22 -8.83
N ILE A 100 14.75 -14.63 -9.99
CA ILE A 100 13.46 -14.51 -10.68
C ILE A 100 12.99 -15.92 -11.05
#